data_AF-A0A7V6UN59-F1
#
_entry.id   AF-A0A7V6UN59-F1
#
_cell.length_a   1.000
_cell.length_b   1.000
_cell.length_c   1.000
_cell.angle_alpha   90.00
_cell.angle_beta   90.00
_cell.angle_gamma   90.00
#
_symmetry.space_group_name_H-M   'P 1'
#
loop_
_entity.id
_entity.type
_entity.pdbx_description
1 polymer ?
#
loop_
_entity_poly.entity_id
_entity_poly.type
_entity_poly.pdbx_seq_one_letter_code
_entity_poly.pdbx_strand_id
1 'polypeptide(L)' 'MSQVYDEHTIIYNEEFRNQVSIGDKIETIPNHICPVSNLYDFAYIISGDEVVEIVPILCRGKIQ' A
#
# COMPACT_ATOMS: atom_id res chain seq x y z
N MET A 1 -17.27 -8.69 3.61
CA MET A 1 -16.63 -7.39 3.81
C MET A 1 -15.33 -7.62 4.56
N SER A 2 -14.18 -7.51 3.89
CA SER A 2 -12.90 -7.37 4.59
C SER A 2 -12.95 -6.05 5.37
N GLN A 3 -12.70 -6.10 6.68
CA GLN A 3 -12.63 -4.91 7.52
C GLN A 3 -11.18 -4.41 7.52
N VAL A 4 -11.03 -3.11 7.39
CA VAL A 4 -9.76 -2.39 7.56
C VAL A 4 -9.96 -1.50 8.77
N TYR A 5 -9.07 -1.64 9.74
CA TYR A 5 -8.89 -0.74 10.87
C TYR A 5 -7.70 0.16 10.57
N ASP A 6 -7.55 1.27 11.29
CA ASP A 6 -6.57 2.33 10.98
C ASP A 6 -5.17 1.83 10.55
N GLU A 7 -4.68 0.75 11.16
CA GLU A 7 -3.36 0.15 10.86
C GLU A 7 -3.43 -1.36 10.55
N HIS A 8 -4.62 -1.97 10.50
CA HIS A 8 -4.76 -3.43 10.40
C HIS A 8 -5.78 -3.83 9.32
N THR A 9 -5.46 -4.85 8.53
CA THR A 9 -6.35 -5.40 7.51
C THR A 9 -6.65 -6.87 7.79
N ILE A 10 -7.90 -7.29 7.59
CA ILE A 10 -8.28 -8.71 7.62
C ILE A 10 -8.48 -9.23 6.19
N ILE A 11 -7.71 -10.25 5.81
CA ILE A 11 -7.84 -10.96 4.53
C ILE A 11 -8.55 -12.30 4.76
N TYR A 12 -9.72 -12.47 4.16
CA TYR A 12 -10.50 -13.71 4.22
C TYR A 12 -10.26 -14.56 2.97
N ASN A 13 -9.14 -15.28 2.95
CA ASN A 13 -8.82 -16.23 1.89
C ASN A 13 -7.97 -17.38 2.48
N GLU A 14 -8.49 -18.61 2.43
CA GLU A 14 -7.83 -19.78 3.02
C GLU A 14 -6.58 -20.21 2.25
N GLU A 15 -6.65 -20.21 0.92
CA GLU A 15 -5.52 -20.56 0.07
C GLU A 15 -4.34 -19.60 0.31
N PHE A 16 -4.61 -18.30 0.30
CA PHE A 16 -3.61 -17.28 0.57
C PHE A 16 -3.02 -17.41 1.98
N ARG A 17 -3.85 -17.67 3.00
CA ARG A 17 -3.38 -17.92 4.37
C ARG A 17 -2.36 -19.06 4.43
N ASN A 18 -2.57 -20.11 3.64
CA ASN A 18 -1.67 -21.28 3.61
C ASN A 18 -0.40 -21.03 2.79
N GLN A 19 -0.30 -19.91 2.07
CA GLN A 19 0.84 -19.55 1.23
C GLN A 19 1.77 -18.49 1.85
N VAL A 20 1.40 -17.89 2.99
CA VAL A 20 2.16 -16.81 3.64
C VAL A 20 2.60 -17.19 5.05
N SER A 21 3.69 -16.57 5.50
CA SER A 21 4.28 -16.69 6.82
C SER A 21 4.42 -15.32 7.49
N ILE A 22 4.59 -15.32 8.81
CA ILE A 22 4.84 -14.08 9.57
C ILE A 22 6.15 -13.46 9.07
N GLY A 23 6.09 -12.18 8.66
CA GLY A 23 7.22 -11.41 8.14
C GLY A 23 7.21 -11.27 6.61
N ASP A 24 6.35 -12.00 5.91
CA ASP A 24 6.20 -11.86 4.47
C ASP A 24 5.63 -10.48 4.10
N LYS A 25 6.19 -9.89 3.04
CA LYS A 25 5.71 -8.65 2.46
C LYS A 25 4.72 -8.98 1.36
N ILE A 26 3.65 -8.19 1.29
CA ILE A 26 2.60 -8.33 0.29
C ILE A 26 2.39 -7.00 -0.42
N GLU A 27 2.02 -7.06 -1.69
CA GLU A 27 1.63 -5.87 -2.46
C GLU A 27 0.11 -5.74 -2.47
N THR A 28 -0.38 -4.52 -2.25
CA THR A 28 -1.82 -4.22 -2.28
C THR A 28 -2.12 -3.18 -3.34
N ILE A 29 -3.11 -3.44 -4.19
CA ILE A 29 -3.60 -2.47 -5.16
C ILE A 29 -4.70 -1.62 -4.53
N PRO A 30 -4.53 -0.29 -4.42
CA PRO A 30 -5.53 0.58 -3.81
C PRO A 30 -6.76 0.72 -4.69
N ASN A 31 -7.94 0.79 -4.08
CA ASN A 31 -9.20 1.00 -4.81
C ASN A 31 -9.29 2.40 -5.43
N HIS A 32 -8.81 3.43 -4.71
CA HIS A 32 -8.82 4.82 -5.18
C HIS A 32 -7.45 5.45 -4.94
N ILE A 33 -6.79 5.90 -6.01
CA ILE A 33 -5.41 6.40 -5.95
C ILE A 33 -5.28 7.74 -5.20
N CYS A 34 -6.21 8.66 -5.43
CA CYS A 34 -6.15 10.02 -4.86
C CYS A 34 -6.05 10.06 -3.32
N PRO A 35 -6.92 9.40 -2.53
CA PRO A 35 -6.80 9.44 -1.08
C PRO A 35 -5.52 8.76 -0.59
N VAL A 36 -5.11 7.65 -1.23
CA VAL A 36 -3.89 6.93 -0.85
C VAL A 36 -2.65 7.79 -1.06
N SER A 37 -2.51 8.41 -2.22
CA SER A 37 -1.39 9.31 -2.51
C SER A 37 -1.33 10.47 -1.51
N ASN A 38 -2.47 10.94 -1.02
CA ASN A 38 -2.55 12.04 -0.06
C ASN A 38 -2.19 11.63 1.40
N LEU A 39 -2.00 10.34 1.68
CA LEU A 39 -1.59 9.84 3.00
C LEU A 39 -0.06 9.81 3.19
N TYR A 40 0.71 9.88 2.11
CA TYR A 40 2.16 9.69 2.12
C TYR A 40 2.92 10.94 1.66
N ASP A 41 4.16 11.07 2.09
CA ASP A 41 5.06 12.18 1.70
C ASP A 41 5.92 11.84 0.48
N PHE A 42 6.12 10.56 0.19
CA PHE A 42 6.96 10.05 -0.89
C PHE A 42 6.30 8.88 -1.60
N ALA A 43 6.54 8.78 -2.91
CA ALA A 43 6.29 7.60 -3.73
C ALA A 43 7.63 6.93 -4.08
N TYR A 44 7.70 5.61 -3.93
CA TYR A 44 8.86 4.81 -4.27
C TYR A 44 8.65 4.19 -5.65
N ILE A 45 9.51 4.50 -6.61
CA ILE A 45 9.48 3.92 -7.95
C ILE A 45 10.34 2.66 -7.94
N ILE A 46 9.76 1.54 -8.35
CA ILE A 46 10.38 0.21 -8.23
C ILE A 46 10.56 -0.41 -9.63
N SER A 47 11.70 -1.07 -9.85
CA SER A 47 11.96 -1.90 -11.02
C SER A 47 12.41 -3.29 -10.56
N GLY A 48 11.56 -4.30 -10.73
CA GLY A 48 11.77 -5.60 -10.11
C GLY A 48 11.72 -5.48 -8.58
N ASP A 49 12.82 -5.79 -7.92
CA ASP A 49 12.95 -5.73 -6.46
C ASP A 49 13.72 -4.48 -5.97
N GLU A 50 14.14 -3.61 -6.89
CA GLU A 50 15.01 -2.46 -6.58
C GLU A 50 14.24 -1.14 -6.63
N VAL A 51 14.47 -0.28 -5.64
CA VAL A 51 14.00 1.10 -5.65
C VAL A 51 14.91 1.91 -6.56
N VAL A 52 14.37 2.38 -7.67
CA VAL A 52 15.12 3.16 -8.67
C VAL A 52 15.01 4.67 -8.44
N GLU A 53 13.95 5.13 -7.78
CA GLU A 53 13.73 6.54 -7.49
C GLU A 53 12.79 6.73 -6.28
N ILE A 54 12.95 7.85 -5.57
CA ILE A 54 12.03 8.30 -4.51
C ILE A 54 11.52 9.69 -4.90
N VAL A 55 10.22 9.81 -5.16
CA VAL A 55 9.58 11.05 -5.63
C VAL A 55 8.78 11.68 -4.49
N PRO A 56 8.96 12.97 -4.16
CA PRO A 56 8.15 13.64 -3.15
C PRO A 56 6.72 13.91 -3.66
N ILE A 57 5.73 13.69 -2.80
CA ILE A 57 4.32 14.03 -3.06
C ILE A 57 4.10 15.51 -2.66
N LEU A 58 4.52 16.41 -3.55
CA LEU A 58 4.58 17.85 -3.27
C LEU A 58 3.23 18.50 -2.92
N CYS A 59 2.13 17.92 -3.40
CA CYS A 59 0.78 18.43 -3.20
C CYS A 59 0.02 17.72 -2.07
N ARG A 60 0.68 16.94 -1.20
CA ARG A 60 0.03 16.31 -0.05
C ARG A 60 -0.71 17.38 0.80
N GLY A 61 -1.96 17.08 1.14
CA GLY A 61 -2.82 17.93 1.95
C GLY A 61 -3.34 19.19 1.23
N LYS A 62 -3.05 19.36 -0.06
CA LYS A 62 -3.61 20.45 -0.87
C LYS A 62 -5.01 20.04 -1.33
N ILE A 63 -6.00 20.85 -0.95
CA ILE A 63 -7.39 20.72 -1.36
C ILE A 63 -7.68 21.96 -2.22
N GLN A 64 -8.34 21.75 -3.36
CA GLN A 64 -8.77 22.85 -4.24
C GLN A 64 -9.93 23.63 -3.63
#